data_AF-A0A9X4ENI0-F1
#
_entry.id   AF-A0A9X4ENI0-F1
#
_cell.length_a   1.000
_cell.length_b   1.000
_cell.length_c   1.000
_cell.angle_alpha   90.00
_cell.angle_beta   90.00
_cell.angle_gamma   90.00
#
_symmetry.space_group_name_H-M   'P 1'
#
loop_
_entity.id
_entity.type
_entity.pdbx_description
1 polymer ?
#
loop_
_entity_poly.entity_id
_entity_poly.type
_entity_poly.pdbx_seq_one_letter_code
_entity_poly.pdbx_strand_id
1 'polypeptide(L)'
;MKIQQSANGNIVITGTSGVIEHILPTITIHKHPRYPNEAILITHNTNYKDEQQGITILARNVTNVNDTRFYGNAQSLKSMLENELVLQGGTTEAPPKTKEQDPMYVAYLQANTYEKLLSFVKEHQDNIGGKRYHEDGRISEEEFFCQFETFIIRVTLRYYYKLDNQTLINYILMSGSTSYVHEPKKVYVYDGNNIITGYIYEKAY
;
A
#
# COMPACT_ATOMS: atom_id res chain seq x y z
N MET A 1 -19.73 23.17 -20.89
CA MET A 1 -18.91 22.10 -20.29
C MET A 1 -19.75 20.84 -20.23
N LYS A 2 -19.19 19.70 -20.63
CA LYS A 2 -19.84 18.38 -20.59
C LYS A 2 -19.12 17.52 -19.56
N ILE A 3 -19.89 16.83 -18.70
CA ILE A 3 -19.36 15.82 -17.78
C ILE A 3 -19.93 14.48 -18.23
N GLN A 4 -19.09 13.49 -18.52
CA GLN A 4 -19.54 12.21 -19.07
C GLN A 4 -18.77 11.04 -18.47
N GLN A 5 -19.45 9.93 -18.20
CA GLN A 5 -18.79 8.66 -17.88
C GLN A 5 -18.48 7.90 -19.17
N SER A 6 -17.20 7.60 -19.40
CA SER A 6 -16.77 6.78 -20.53
C SER A 6 -17.04 5.29 -20.28
N ALA A 7 -17.01 4.48 -21.34
CA ALA A 7 -17.33 3.04 -21.29
C ALA A 7 -16.44 2.23 -20.32
N ASN A 8 -15.24 2.73 -20.00
CA ASN A 8 -14.33 2.14 -19.01
C ASN A 8 -14.57 2.62 -17.57
N GLY A 9 -15.60 3.43 -17.31
CA GLY A 9 -15.99 3.91 -15.99
C GLY A 9 -15.41 5.27 -15.59
N ASN A 10 -14.41 5.81 -16.31
CA ASN A 10 -13.82 7.10 -15.99
C ASN A 10 -14.79 8.27 -16.22
N ILE A 11 -14.71 9.30 -15.39
CA ILE A 11 -15.42 10.57 -15.56
C ILE A 11 -14.55 11.54 -16.36
N VAL A 12 -15.04 11.95 -17.53
CA VAL A 12 -14.40 12.90 -18.43
C VAL A 12 -15.09 14.25 -18.31
N ILE A 13 -14.32 15.29 -18.02
CA ILE A 13 -14.79 16.68 -17.98
C ILE A 13 -14.24 17.39 -19.22
N THR A 14 -15.15 17.79 -20.10
CA THR A 14 -14.85 18.55 -21.30
C THR A 14 -15.26 20.01 -21.08
N GLY A 15 -14.31 20.92 -21.22
CA GLY A 15 -14.49 22.35 -21.05
C GLY A 15 -15.54 22.97 -21.97
N THR A 16 -15.84 24.25 -21.78
CA THR A 16 -16.72 25.00 -22.70
C THR A 16 -16.11 25.17 -24.09
N SER A 17 -14.79 25.08 -24.20
CA SER A 17 -14.04 25.10 -25.46
C SER A 17 -14.12 23.78 -26.25
N GLY A 18 -14.67 22.71 -25.67
CA GLY A 18 -14.69 21.38 -26.27
C GLY A 18 -13.42 20.56 -26.04
N VAL A 19 -12.42 21.09 -25.32
CA VAL A 19 -11.20 20.36 -24.94
C VAL A 19 -11.44 19.54 -23.68
N ILE A 20 -10.86 18.34 -23.59
CA ILE A 20 -10.86 17.53 -22.37
C ILE A 20 -9.95 18.23 -21.35
N GLU A 21 -10.54 18.71 -20.26
CA GLU A 21 -9.81 19.36 -19.17
C GLU A 21 -9.35 18.32 -18.14
N HIS A 22 -10.18 17.31 -17.87
CA HIS A 22 -9.88 16.27 -16.88
C HIS A 22 -10.42 14.89 -17.28
N ILE A 23 -9.69 13.85 -16.87
CA ILE A 23 -10.12 12.45 -16.90
C ILE A 23 -9.88 11.89 -15.50
N LEU A 24 -10.96 11.53 -14.80
CA LEU A 24 -10.95 11.17 -13.40
C LEU A 24 -11.46 9.73 -13.24
N PRO A 25 -10.65 8.79 -12.77
CA PRO A 25 -11.09 7.41 -12.57
C PRO A 25 -12.11 7.28 -11.42
N THR A 26 -11.99 8.15 -10.40
CA THR A 26 -12.88 8.20 -9.23
C THR A 26 -13.13 9.66 -8.85
N ILE A 27 -14.31 9.96 -8.31
CA ILE A 27 -14.67 11.30 -7.85
C ILE A 27 -15.53 11.27 -6.59
N THR A 28 -15.36 12.26 -5.73
CA THR A 28 -16.32 12.63 -4.67
C THR A 28 -16.85 14.03 -4.95
N ILE A 29 -18.17 14.20 -4.82
CA ILE A 29 -18.85 15.45 -5.17
C ILE A 29 -19.32 16.16 -3.91
N HIS A 30 -18.79 17.36 -3.68
CA HIS A 30 -19.09 18.18 -2.52
C HIS A 30 -19.75 19.50 -2.91
N LYS A 31 -20.39 20.15 -1.93
CA LYS A 31 -20.73 21.57 -2.06
C LYS A 31 -19.46 22.39 -1.99
N HIS A 32 -19.33 23.43 -2.82
CA HIS A 32 -18.17 24.30 -2.74
C HIS A 32 -18.17 25.09 -1.41
N PRO A 33 -17.05 25.12 -0.66
CA PRO A 33 -17.02 25.71 0.68
C PRO A 33 -17.29 27.22 0.68
N ARG A 34 -16.86 27.94 -0.37
CA ARG A 34 -17.07 29.40 -0.53
C ARG A 34 -18.29 29.77 -1.37
N TYR A 35 -18.77 28.89 -2.25
CA TYR A 35 -19.80 29.18 -3.25
C TYR A 35 -20.86 28.07 -3.31
N PRO A 36 -21.48 27.70 -2.19
CA PRO A 36 -22.27 26.47 -2.05
C PRO A 36 -23.52 26.42 -2.93
N ASN A 37 -24.01 27.57 -3.42
CA ASN A 37 -25.19 27.66 -4.28
C ASN A 37 -24.86 27.73 -5.78
N GLU A 38 -23.61 28.04 -6.12
CA GLU A 38 -23.17 28.29 -7.51
C GLU A 38 -22.22 27.24 -8.06
N ALA A 39 -21.44 26.60 -7.19
CA ALA A 39 -20.41 25.64 -7.56
C ALA A 39 -20.49 24.35 -6.75
N ILE A 40 -20.04 23.28 -7.38
CA ILE A 40 -19.66 22.04 -6.71
C ILE A 40 -18.13 21.95 -6.68
N LEU A 41 -17.62 21.17 -5.74
CA LEU A 41 -16.21 20.82 -5.67
C LEU A 41 -16.09 19.32 -5.93
N ILE A 42 -15.35 18.95 -6.97
CA ILE A 42 -15.02 17.55 -7.28
C ILE A 42 -13.63 17.27 -6.70
N THR A 43 -13.53 16.31 -5.78
CA THR A 43 -12.27 15.94 -5.13
C THR A 43 -12.08 14.42 -5.16
N HIS A 44 -10.90 13.98 -4.74
CA HIS A 44 -10.64 12.58 -4.39
C HIS A 44 -10.73 12.33 -2.87
N ASN A 45 -10.98 13.36 -2.06
CA ASN A 45 -10.95 13.33 -0.60
C ASN A 45 -12.34 13.62 -0.01
N THR A 46 -12.70 12.97 1.09
CA THR A 46 -13.96 13.21 1.83
C THR A 46 -13.97 14.55 2.56
N ASN A 47 -12.79 15.11 2.85
CA ASN A 47 -12.65 16.44 3.47
C ASN A 47 -12.68 17.56 2.43
N TYR A 48 -13.82 18.25 2.31
CA TYR A 48 -14.07 19.32 1.33
C TYR A 48 -13.70 20.74 1.81
N LYS A 49 -13.06 20.86 2.97
CA LYS A 49 -12.73 22.15 3.59
C LYS A 49 -11.54 22.86 2.92
N ASP A 50 -10.73 22.14 2.14
CA ASP A 50 -9.62 22.69 1.36
C ASP A 50 -9.94 22.63 -0.14
N GLU A 51 -10.35 23.77 -0.70
CA GLU A 51 -10.72 23.89 -2.12
C GLU A 51 -9.53 23.74 -3.07
N GLN A 52 -8.28 23.86 -2.59
CA GLN A 52 -7.08 23.70 -3.42
C GLN A 52 -6.81 22.25 -3.82
N GLN A 53 -7.44 21.29 -3.14
CA GLN A 53 -7.31 19.86 -3.41
C GLN A 53 -8.37 19.31 -4.38
N GLY A 54 -9.14 20.20 -5.01
CA GLY A 54 -10.28 19.84 -5.85
C GLY A 54 -10.40 20.64 -7.13
N ILE A 55 -11.37 20.22 -7.95
CA ILE A 55 -11.78 20.88 -9.18
C ILE A 55 -13.11 21.56 -8.92
N THR A 56 -13.12 22.88 -9.00
CA THR A 56 -14.34 23.68 -8.85
C THR A 56 -15.12 23.72 -10.17
N ILE A 57 -16.36 23.25 -10.13
CA ILE A 57 -17.27 23.27 -11.28
C ILE A 57 -18.44 24.21 -10.99
N LEU A 58 -18.51 25.31 -11.75
CA LEU A 58 -19.65 26.22 -11.71
C LEU A 58 -20.85 25.60 -12.42
N ALA A 59 -21.99 25.52 -11.76
CA ALA A 59 -23.19 24.88 -12.31
C ALA A 59 -23.65 25.52 -13.62
N ARG A 60 -23.55 26.85 -13.70
CA ARG A 60 -23.88 27.63 -14.91
C ARG A 60 -23.04 27.27 -16.15
N ASN A 61 -21.87 26.67 -15.96
CA ASN A 61 -20.98 26.31 -17.07
C ASN A 61 -21.29 24.90 -17.62
N VAL A 62 -22.01 24.07 -16.87
CA VAL A 62 -22.36 22.70 -17.27
C VAL A 62 -23.56 22.75 -18.20
N THR A 63 -23.42 22.14 -19.37
CA THR A 63 -24.47 22.04 -20.39
C THR A 63 -25.09 20.65 -20.43
N ASN A 64 -24.29 19.60 -20.16
CA ASN A 64 -24.71 18.21 -20.24
C ASN A 64 -24.01 17.37 -19.16
N VAL A 65 -24.75 16.40 -18.62
CA VAL A 65 -24.23 15.28 -17.83
C VAL A 65 -24.60 14.00 -18.58
N ASN A 66 -23.60 13.21 -18.96
CA ASN A 66 -23.72 12.19 -20.01
C ASN A 66 -24.41 12.79 -21.24
N ASP A 67 -25.48 12.16 -21.72
CA ASP A 67 -26.26 12.63 -22.87
C ASP A 67 -27.49 13.46 -22.45
N THR A 68 -27.68 13.67 -21.14
CA THR A 68 -28.79 14.45 -20.59
C THR A 68 -28.41 15.92 -20.46
N ARG A 69 -29.26 16.81 -20.98
CA ARG A 69 -29.03 18.26 -20.89
C ARG A 69 -29.28 18.76 -19.48
N PHE A 70 -28.37 19.56 -18.95
CA PHE A 70 -28.47 20.12 -17.60
C PHE A 70 -28.96 21.57 -17.62
N TYR A 71 -29.90 21.87 -16.72
CA TYR A 71 -30.33 23.23 -16.39
C TYR A 71 -30.62 23.30 -14.90
N GLY A 72 -29.92 24.15 -14.17
CA GLY A 72 -30.13 24.29 -12.72
C GLY A 72 -28.98 24.95 -12.00
N ASN A 73 -29.02 24.88 -10.67
CA ASN A 73 -28.00 25.40 -9.77
C ASN A 73 -27.08 24.28 -9.26
N ALA A 74 -26.14 24.62 -8.37
CA ALA A 74 -25.18 23.65 -7.83
C ALA A 74 -25.82 22.45 -7.13
N GLN A 75 -26.95 22.65 -6.45
CA GLN A 75 -27.67 21.57 -5.78
C GLN A 75 -28.27 20.58 -6.79
N SER A 76 -28.93 21.09 -7.83
CA SER A 76 -29.48 20.27 -8.91
C SER A 76 -28.37 19.54 -9.67
N LEU A 77 -27.24 20.20 -9.92
CA LEU A 77 -26.09 19.59 -10.58
C LEU A 77 -25.53 18.43 -9.76
N LYS A 78 -25.31 18.64 -8.46
CA LYS A 78 -24.84 17.60 -7.54
C LYS A 78 -25.77 16.39 -7.57
N SER A 79 -27.08 16.59 -7.40
CA SER A 79 -28.06 15.50 -7.44
C SER A 79 -28.10 14.78 -8.78
N MET A 80 -27.97 15.50 -9.90
CA MET A 80 -27.93 14.89 -11.22
C MET A 80 -26.67 14.02 -11.40
N LEU A 81 -25.50 14.50 -10.98
CA LEU A 81 -24.25 13.72 -11.06
C LEU A 81 -24.29 12.48 -10.15
N GLU A 82 -24.90 12.58 -8.97
CA GLU A 82 -25.08 11.44 -8.05
C GLU A 82 -26.05 10.38 -8.58
N ASN A 83 -26.99 10.75 -9.45
CA ASN A 83 -27.97 9.85 -10.02
C ASN A 83 -27.54 9.26 -11.37
N GLU A 84 -26.92 10.07 -12.23
CA GLU A 84 -26.62 9.73 -13.63
C GLU A 84 -25.23 9.09 -13.81
N LEU A 85 -24.31 9.32 -12.88
CA LEU A 85 -23.00 8.70 -12.91
C LEU A 85 -22.99 7.52 -11.94
N VAL A 86 -22.40 6.41 -12.37
CA VAL A 86 -21.98 5.38 -11.42
C VAL A 86 -20.75 5.94 -10.72
N LEU A 87 -21.01 6.74 -9.68
CA LEU A 87 -19.97 7.29 -8.83
C LEU A 87 -19.36 6.11 -8.08
N GLN A 88 -18.24 5.63 -8.61
CA GLN A 88 -17.21 5.02 -7.78
C GLN A 88 -16.64 6.14 -6.91
N GLY A 89 -17.49 6.70 -6.03
CA GLY A 89 -17.00 7.42 -4.86
C GLY A 89 -16.01 6.46 -4.24
N GLY A 90 -14.76 6.91 -4.09
CA GLY A 90 -13.69 6.11 -3.52
C GLY A 90 -14.32 5.32 -2.39
N THR A 91 -14.43 4.01 -2.62
CA THR A 91 -15.11 3.09 -1.70
C THR A 91 -14.69 3.55 -0.34
N THR A 92 -15.68 3.86 0.52
CA THR A 92 -15.51 4.03 1.97
C THR A 92 -14.14 3.51 2.32
N GLU A 93 -13.17 4.38 2.66
CA GLU A 93 -11.96 3.88 3.32
C GLU A 93 -12.53 2.95 4.35
N ALA A 94 -12.38 1.64 4.12
CA ALA A 94 -12.84 0.65 5.07
C ALA A 94 -12.20 1.16 6.36
N PRO A 95 -12.97 1.36 7.45
CA PRO A 95 -12.45 1.97 8.66
C PRO A 95 -11.07 1.38 8.88
N PRO A 96 -10.01 2.21 8.92
CA PRO A 96 -8.64 1.80 8.62
C PRO A 96 -8.42 0.47 9.30
N LYS A 97 -8.21 -0.58 8.49
CA LYS A 97 -8.24 -1.95 9.00
C LYS A 97 -7.40 -1.96 10.26
N THR A 98 -7.96 -2.40 11.37
CA THR A 98 -7.10 -2.59 12.54
C THR A 98 -6.09 -3.65 12.16
N LYS A 99 -4.92 -3.59 12.77
CA LYS A 99 -3.83 -4.55 12.51
C LYS A 99 -4.36 -5.99 12.54
N GLU A 100 -5.26 -6.29 13.46
CA GLU A 100 -5.88 -7.60 13.70
C GLU A 100 -6.84 -8.05 12.60
N GLN A 101 -7.36 -7.12 11.79
CA GLN A 101 -8.26 -7.39 10.67
C GLN A 101 -7.53 -7.48 9.33
N ASP A 102 -6.23 -7.15 9.30
CA ASP A 102 -5.39 -7.25 8.12
C ASP A 102 -4.99 -8.72 7.85
N PRO A 103 -5.39 -9.33 6.72
CA PRO A 103 -4.97 -10.68 6.37
C PRO A 103 -3.45 -10.86 6.34
N MET A 104 -2.69 -9.82 6.00
CA MET A 104 -1.23 -9.85 6.00
C MET A 104 -0.67 -9.91 7.42
N TYR A 105 -1.30 -9.26 8.38
CA TYR A 105 -0.90 -9.37 9.77
C TYR A 105 -1.18 -10.76 10.32
N VAL A 106 -2.32 -11.35 9.98
CA VAL A 106 -2.64 -12.74 10.36
C VAL A 106 -1.63 -13.72 9.75
N ALA A 107 -1.30 -13.57 8.46
CA ALA A 107 -0.30 -14.40 7.79
C ALA A 107 1.09 -14.24 8.44
N TYR A 108 1.49 -13.00 8.76
CA TYR A 108 2.71 -12.70 9.49
C TYR A 108 2.75 -13.41 10.85
N LEU A 109 1.67 -13.35 11.66
CA LEU A 109 1.59 -14.06 12.95
C LEU A 109 1.63 -15.59 12.80
N GLN A 110 1.09 -16.13 11.70
CA GLN A 110 1.14 -17.56 11.39
C GLN A 110 2.53 -18.03 10.89
N ALA A 111 3.39 -17.10 10.49
CA ALA A 111 4.77 -17.35 10.12
C ALA A 111 5.67 -17.53 11.37
N ASN A 112 5.28 -18.44 12.25
CA ASN A 112 5.86 -18.63 13.59
C ASN A 112 7.10 -19.54 13.67
N THR A 113 7.63 -19.97 12.52
CA THR A 113 8.89 -20.71 12.43
C THR A 113 9.91 -19.92 11.62
N TYR A 114 11.19 -20.19 11.83
CA TYR A 114 12.28 -19.54 11.10
C TYR A 114 12.04 -19.55 9.58
N GLU A 115 11.79 -20.72 9.00
CA GLU A 115 11.63 -20.85 7.55
C GLU A 115 10.36 -20.19 7.02
N LYS A 116 9.27 -20.21 7.81
CA LYS A 116 8.03 -19.53 7.41
C LYS A 116 8.21 -18.01 7.41
N LEU A 117 8.81 -17.44 8.46
CA LEU A 117 9.04 -15.99 8.50
C LEU A 117 10.04 -15.56 7.42
N LEU A 118 11.11 -16.33 7.21
CA LEU A 118 12.07 -16.05 6.15
C LEU A 118 11.42 -16.06 4.75
N SER A 119 10.54 -17.03 4.49
CA SER A 119 9.81 -17.10 3.23
C SER A 119 8.85 -15.91 3.07
N PHE A 120 8.11 -15.59 4.14
CA PHE A 120 7.18 -14.47 4.17
C PHE A 120 7.87 -13.14 3.85
N VAL A 121 8.98 -12.83 4.52
CA VAL A 121 9.68 -11.55 4.31
C VAL A 121 10.36 -11.45 2.95
N LYS A 122 10.80 -12.57 2.36
CA LYS A 122 11.38 -12.57 1.00
C LYS A 122 10.34 -12.29 -0.08
N GLU A 123 9.13 -12.80 0.10
CA GLU A 123 8.02 -12.59 -0.81
C GLU A 123 7.48 -11.16 -0.76
N HIS A 124 7.48 -10.55 0.42
CA HIS A 124 6.83 -9.25 0.67
C HIS A 124 7.81 -8.10 0.97
N GLN A 125 9.12 -8.29 0.74
CA GLN A 125 10.10 -7.22 0.96
C GLN A 125 9.86 -6.03 0.01
N ASP A 126 10.00 -4.83 0.54
CA ASP A 126 10.18 -3.63 -0.25
C ASP A 126 11.60 -3.53 -0.79
N ASN A 127 11.85 -2.58 -1.68
CA ASN A 127 13.19 -2.23 -2.15
C ASN A 127 14.05 -1.50 -1.09
N ILE A 128 13.69 -1.60 0.20
CA ILE A 128 14.35 -0.97 1.34
C ILE A 128 14.97 -2.08 2.21
N GLY A 129 16.24 -1.91 2.62
CA GLY A 129 17.02 -2.93 3.32
C GLY A 129 18.22 -3.40 2.50
N GLY A 130 18.61 -4.67 2.66
CA GLY A 130 19.65 -5.30 1.85
C GLY A 130 20.77 -5.99 2.64
N LYS A 131 21.84 -6.35 1.92
CA LYS A 131 22.96 -7.12 2.45
C LYS A 131 24.11 -6.22 2.89
N ARG A 132 24.70 -6.54 4.03
CA ARG A 132 25.99 -6.04 4.48
C ARG A 132 27.02 -7.15 4.39
N TYR A 133 28.27 -6.75 4.18
CA TYR A 133 29.37 -7.66 3.99
C TYR A 133 30.52 -7.30 4.93
N HIS A 134 31.26 -8.31 5.36
CA HIS A 134 32.60 -8.15 5.92
C HIS A 134 33.56 -7.68 4.83
N GLU A 135 34.74 -7.17 5.23
CA GLU A 135 35.77 -6.70 4.30
C GLU A 135 36.23 -7.78 3.30
N ASP A 136 36.15 -9.05 3.70
CA ASP A 136 36.49 -10.21 2.87
C ASP A 136 35.35 -10.67 1.95
N GLY A 137 34.26 -9.92 1.87
CA GLY A 137 33.12 -10.19 0.98
C GLY A 137 32.12 -11.23 1.50
N ARG A 138 32.31 -11.78 2.70
CA ARG A 138 31.29 -12.63 3.35
C ARG A 138 30.10 -11.80 3.79
N ILE A 139 28.88 -12.33 3.66
CA ILE A 139 27.66 -11.65 4.15
C ILE A 139 27.71 -11.59 5.68
N SER A 140 27.56 -10.41 6.25
CA SER A 140 27.46 -10.22 7.70
C SER A 140 26.01 -10.11 8.16
N GLU A 141 25.20 -9.36 7.42
CA GLU A 141 23.78 -9.15 7.72
C GLU A 141 22.94 -9.10 6.43
N GLU A 142 21.70 -9.55 6.51
CA GLU A 142 20.67 -9.34 5.47
C GLU A 142 19.41 -8.81 6.15
N GLU A 143 18.94 -7.64 5.71
CA GLU A 143 17.77 -6.98 6.26
C GLU A 143 16.61 -6.96 5.28
N PHE A 144 15.43 -7.38 5.76
CA PHE A 144 14.17 -7.33 5.06
C PHE A 144 13.26 -6.30 5.73
N PHE A 145 12.75 -5.36 4.94
CA PHE A 145 11.72 -4.40 5.34
C PHE A 145 10.46 -4.69 4.54
N CYS A 146 9.32 -4.84 5.22
CA CYS A 146 8.03 -4.96 4.55
C CYS A 146 7.06 -3.94 5.15
N GLN A 147 6.48 -3.12 4.29
CA GLN A 147 5.45 -2.15 4.63
C GLN A 147 4.10 -2.59 4.10
N PHE A 148 3.16 -2.82 5.03
CA PHE A 148 1.77 -3.12 4.74
C PHE A 148 0.89 -1.91 5.07
N GLU A 149 -0.38 -2.00 4.70
CA GLU A 149 -1.39 -0.96 4.96
C GLU A 149 -1.48 -0.61 6.46
N THR A 150 -1.38 -1.60 7.34
CA THR A 150 -1.67 -1.45 8.77
C THR A 150 -0.47 -1.62 9.70
N PHE A 151 0.67 -2.10 9.18
CA PHE A 151 1.86 -2.38 9.98
C PHE A 151 3.13 -2.43 9.14
N ILE A 152 4.26 -2.33 9.83
CA ILE A 152 5.60 -2.47 9.25
C ILE A 152 6.32 -3.59 9.99
N ILE A 153 7.11 -4.37 9.25
CA ILE A 153 8.01 -5.37 9.82
C ILE A 153 9.42 -5.13 9.34
N ARG A 154 10.36 -5.40 10.24
CA ARG A 154 11.79 -5.36 9.97
C ARG A 154 12.43 -6.61 10.53
N VAL A 155 12.96 -7.46 9.67
CA VAL A 155 13.62 -8.71 10.05
C VAL A 155 15.07 -8.65 9.57
N THR A 156 16.00 -8.90 10.49
CA THR A 156 17.43 -8.95 10.19
C THR A 156 17.96 -10.35 10.43
N LEU A 157 18.61 -10.91 9.41
CA LEU A 157 19.45 -12.10 9.52
C LEU A 157 20.88 -11.69 9.78
N ARG A 158 21.48 -12.19 10.86
CA ARG A 158 22.90 -12.01 11.18
C ARG A 158 23.64 -13.31 11.00
N TYR A 159 24.72 -13.27 10.24
CA TYR A 159 25.52 -14.43 9.87
C TYR A 159 26.72 -14.55 10.82
N TYR A 160 26.78 -15.64 11.58
CA TYR A 160 27.89 -15.93 12.46
C TYR A 160 28.70 -17.07 11.88
N TYR A 161 29.98 -16.83 11.64
CA TYR A 161 30.90 -17.82 11.08
C TYR A 161 31.60 -18.63 12.17
N LYS A 162 32.07 -19.83 11.84
CA LYS A 162 32.86 -20.64 12.76
C LYS A 162 34.21 -19.98 13.06
N LEU A 163 34.66 -20.08 14.31
CA LEU A 163 35.92 -19.49 14.77
C LEU A 163 37.15 -20.19 14.16
N ASP A 164 37.08 -21.51 14.03
CA ASP A 164 38.11 -22.39 13.48
C ASP A 164 38.09 -22.44 11.94
N ASN A 165 36.96 -22.14 11.31
CA ASN A 165 36.87 -22.00 9.86
C ASN A 165 35.87 -20.90 9.45
N GLN A 166 36.41 -19.73 9.16
CA GLN A 166 35.64 -18.53 8.84
C GLN A 166 34.90 -18.59 7.49
N THR A 167 35.16 -19.57 6.62
CA THR A 167 34.37 -19.74 5.39
C THR A 167 33.04 -20.45 5.64
N LEU A 168 32.86 -21.05 6.83
CA LEU A 168 31.66 -21.81 7.19
C LEU A 168 30.78 -21.01 8.15
N ILE A 169 29.50 -20.94 7.83
CA ILE A 169 28.49 -20.34 8.72
C ILE A 169 28.29 -21.30 9.90
N ASN A 170 28.46 -20.81 11.12
CA ASN A 170 28.08 -21.52 12.34
C ASN A 170 26.56 -21.50 12.52
N TYR A 171 25.98 -20.30 12.57
CA TYR A 171 24.53 -20.12 12.65
C TYR A 171 24.11 -18.78 12.06
N ILE A 172 22.82 -18.68 11.74
CA ILE A 172 22.17 -17.43 11.36
C ILE A 172 21.13 -17.09 12.43
N LEU A 173 21.24 -15.89 13.00
CA LEU A 173 20.28 -15.39 13.97
C LEU A 173 19.29 -14.44 13.28
N MET A 174 18.01 -14.75 13.38
CA MET A 174 16.91 -13.88 12.97
C MET A 174 16.52 -12.97 14.14
N SER A 175 16.31 -11.68 13.87
CA SER A 175 15.98 -10.68 14.90
C SER A 175 15.09 -9.56 14.35
N GLY A 176 14.55 -8.73 15.25
CA GLY A 176 13.65 -7.62 14.91
C GLY A 176 12.19 -7.99 15.16
N SER A 177 11.38 -7.94 14.11
CA SER A 177 9.97 -8.32 14.09
C SER A 177 9.78 -9.85 14.15
N THR A 178 10.25 -10.48 15.24
CA THR A 178 10.36 -11.95 15.37
C THR A 178 9.83 -12.49 16.71
N SER A 179 9.08 -11.69 17.46
CA SER A 179 8.71 -11.97 18.87
C SER A 179 7.91 -13.26 19.10
N TYR A 180 7.24 -13.78 18.07
CA TYR A 180 6.44 -15.01 18.11
C TYR A 180 7.11 -16.17 17.34
N VAL A 181 8.32 -15.98 16.81
CA VAL A 181 9.12 -17.06 16.24
C VAL A 181 9.75 -17.85 17.37
N HIS A 182 9.42 -19.13 17.47
CA HIS A 182 9.83 -19.96 18.61
C HIS A 182 11.36 -20.17 18.67
N GLU A 183 11.99 -20.37 17.52
CA GLU A 183 13.40 -20.73 17.38
C GLU A 183 14.04 -19.90 16.26
N PRO A 184 14.41 -18.64 16.53
CA PRO A 184 14.89 -17.71 15.51
C PRO A 184 16.37 -17.92 15.14
N LYS A 185 17.05 -18.93 15.70
CA LYS A 185 18.45 -19.24 15.40
C LYS A 185 18.53 -20.52 14.57
N LYS A 186 19.09 -20.45 13.37
CA LYS A 186 19.35 -21.61 12.48
C LYS A 186 20.83 -22.00 12.54
N VAL A 187 21.13 -23.12 13.17
CA VAL A 187 22.49 -23.67 13.32
C VAL A 187 22.78 -24.67 12.21
N TYR A 188 23.94 -24.55 11.58
CA TYR A 188 24.35 -25.41 10.47
C TYR A 188 25.18 -26.60 10.98
N VAL A 189 24.79 -27.81 10.59
CA VAL A 189 25.50 -29.04 10.92
C VAL A 189 26.30 -29.50 9.72
N TYR A 190 27.57 -29.85 9.96
CA TYR A 190 28.51 -30.25 8.93
C TYR A 190 29.08 -31.64 9.20
N ASP A 191 29.43 -32.38 8.15
CA ASP A 191 30.25 -33.59 8.27
C ASP A 191 31.75 -33.27 8.39
N GLY A 192 32.59 -34.32 8.45
CA GLY A 192 34.05 -34.18 8.51
C GLY A 192 34.69 -33.59 7.24
N ASN A 193 33.94 -33.45 6.15
CA ASN A 193 34.38 -32.83 4.89
C ASN A 193 33.86 -31.38 4.75
N ASN A 194 33.31 -30.79 5.81
CA ASN A 194 32.69 -29.47 5.82
C ASN A 194 31.48 -29.35 4.87
N ILE A 195 30.77 -30.44 4.59
CA ILE A 195 29.52 -30.44 3.83
C ILE A 195 28.35 -30.31 4.79
N ILE A 196 27.38 -29.44 4.47
CA ILE A 196 26.16 -29.28 5.27
C ILE A 196 25.35 -30.58 5.21
N THR A 197 25.12 -31.19 6.36
CA THR A 197 24.30 -32.42 6.52
C THR A 197 22.94 -32.16 7.13
N GLY A 198 22.73 -30.98 7.72
CA GLY A 198 21.45 -30.61 8.29
C GLY A 198 21.45 -29.27 9.02
N TYR A 199 20.35 -29.00 9.71
CA TYR A 199 20.14 -27.78 10.47
C TYR A 199 19.45 -28.10 11.81
N ILE A 200 19.77 -27.31 12.83
CA ILE A 200 19.09 -27.32 14.12
C ILE A 200 18.54 -25.92 14.37
N TYR A 201 17.29 -25.82 14.83
CA TYR A 201 16.68 -24.55 15.21
C TYR A 201 16.74 -24.41 16.73
N GLU A 202 17.14 -23.23 17.21
CA GLU A 202 17.33 -22.94 18.62
C GLU A 202 16.68 -21.61 19.02
N LYS A 203 16.41 -21.46 20.32
CA LYS A 203 16.03 -20.17 20.91
C LYS A 203 17.22 -19.20 20.88
N ALA A 204 16.92 -17.91 20.77
CA ALA A 204 17.89 -16.85 21.05
C ALA A 204 17.92 -16.61 22.57
N TYR A 205 19.12 -16.67 23.17
CA TYR A 205 19.36 -16.35 24.58
C TYR A 205 20.04 -15.00 24.70
#